data_AF-C7HVK3-F1
#
_entry.id   AF-C7HVK3-F1
#
_cell.length_a   1.000
_cell.length_b   1.000
_cell.length_c   1.000
_cell.angle_alpha   90.00
_cell.angle_beta   90.00
_cell.angle_gamma   90.00
#
_symmetry.space_group_name_H-M   'P 1'
#
loop_
_entity.id
_entity.type
_entity.pdbx_description
1 polymer ?
#
loop_
_entity_poly.entity_id
_entity_poly.type
_entity_poly.pdbx_seq_one_letter_code
_entity_poly.pdbx_strand_id
1 'polypeptide(L)'
;MAASAYRSGEKIKNEYDGIVHDFTRKGGIAYTEILLPQNAPQEFVNRSVLWNSVEKIEKSKNSQLAREIEIALPKELNREKQINLVREYVKENFVKVGMCADIALHNKNEGNPHCHILLTMRPLNEDTTWGAKSKKGIYP
;
A
#
# COMPACT_ATOMS: atom_id res chain seq x y z
N MET A 1 10.44 0.79 2.75
CA MET A 1 9.89 0.96 4.12
C MET A 1 9.36 2.36 4.46
N ALA A 2 10.17 3.42 4.42
CA ALA A 2 9.81 4.78 4.85
C ALA A 2 8.49 5.34 4.27
N ALA A 3 8.23 5.08 2.99
CA ALA A 3 7.11 5.68 2.28
C ALA A 3 5.75 5.13 2.76
N SER A 4 5.69 3.85 3.13
CA SER A 4 4.51 3.24 3.74
C SER A 4 4.28 3.79 5.15
N ALA A 5 5.32 3.83 5.99
CA ALA A 5 5.27 4.43 7.33
C ALA A 5 4.80 5.89 7.28
N TYR A 6 5.34 6.68 6.35
CA TYR A 6 4.99 8.08 6.17
C TYR A 6 3.53 8.29 5.77
N ARG A 7 2.94 7.44 4.94
CA ARG A 7 1.55 7.62 4.48
C ARG A 7 0.54 7.10 5.47
N SER A 8 0.86 6.00 6.16
CA SER A 8 0.03 5.42 7.21
C SER A 8 0.17 6.11 8.57
N GLY A 9 1.22 6.91 8.77
CA GLY A 9 1.50 7.53 10.06
C GLY A 9 1.95 6.49 11.08
N GLU A 10 2.59 5.42 10.61
CA GLU A 10 3.03 4.33 11.46
C GLU A 10 4.52 4.43 11.80
N LYS A 11 4.89 3.60 12.77
CA LYS A 11 6.27 3.30 13.09
C LYS A 11 6.64 1.93 12.53
N ILE A 12 7.55 1.90 11.57
CA ILE A 12 7.96 0.67 10.89
C ILE A 12 9.49 0.55 10.95
N LYS A 13 9.98 -0.61 11.37
CA LYS A 13 11.40 -0.94 11.38
C LYS A 13 11.79 -1.75 10.15
N ASN A 14 12.77 -1.25 9.41
CA ASN A 14 13.42 -2.00 8.34
C ASN A 14 14.37 -3.02 8.94
N GLU A 15 14.10 -4.30 8.70
CA GLU A 15 14.91 -5.41 9.21
C GLU A 15 16.24 -5.54 8.48
N TYR A 16 16.34 -5.03 7.25
CA TYR A 16 17.56 -5.10 6.45
C TYR A 16 18.68 -4.19 7.00
N ASP A 17 18.36 -2.92 7.29
CA ASP A 17 19.33 -1.91 7.75
C ASP A 17 19.14 -1.52 9.23
N GLY A 18 18.09 -2.02 9.88
CA GLY A 18 17.74 -1.70 11.27
C GLY A 18 17.08 -0.33 11.47
N ILE A 19 16.90 0.46 10.41
CA ILE A 19 16.38 1.83 10.49
C ILE A 19 14.89 1.81 10.85
N VAL A 20 14.52 2.65 11.82
CA VAL A 20 13.13 2.84 12.23
C VAL A 20 12.60 4.12 11.61
N HIS A 21 11.52 4.01 10.84
CA HIS A 21 10.77 5.13 10.30
C HIS A 21 9.55 5.37 11.18
N ASP A 22 9.57 6.43 11.99
CA ASP A 22 8.50 6.78 12.93
C ASP A 22 7.77 8.04 12.46
N PHE A 23 6.56 7.86 11.92
CA PHE A 23 5.71 8.95 11.46
C PHE A 23 4.40 9.05 12.25
N THR A 24 4.39 8.51 13.48
CA THR A 24 3.22 8.52 14.39
C THR A 24 2.70 9.92 14.74
N ARG A 25 3.53 10.95 14.54
CA ARG A 25 3.16 12.36 14.74
C ARG A 25 2.43 12.98 13.54
N LYS A 26 2.22 12.26 12.44
CA LYS A 26 1.61 12.81 11.23
C LYS A 26 0.09 12.91 11.37
N GLY A 27 -0.43 14.12 11.23
CA GLY A 27 -1.87 14.40 11.19
C GLY A 27 -2.46 14.31 9.77
N GLY A 28 -3.78 14.38 9.68
CA GLY A 28 -4.53 14.38 8.41
C GLY A 28 -4.69 13.02 7.76
N ILE A 29 -4.23 11.95 8.41
CA ILE A 29 -4.48 10.57 8.01
C ILE A 29 -5.81 10.16 8.60
N ALA A 30 -6.65 9.65 7.72
CA ALA A 30 -8.07 9.63 7.96
C ALA A 30 -8.63 8.21 7.83
N TYR A 31 -7.92 7.34 7.10
CA TYR A 31 -8.11 5.89 7.08
C TYR A 31 -6.86 5.20 6.52
N THR A 32 -6.57 3.98 6.95
CA THR A 32 -5.49 3.14 6.40
C THR A 32 -5.89 1.67 6.39
N GLU A 33 -5.46 0.93 5.38
CA GLU A 33 -5.75 -0.51 5.27
C GLU A 33 -4.73 -1.18 4.35
N ILE A 34 -4.53 -2.49 4.54
CA ILE A 34 -3.88 -3.34 3.55
C ILE A 34 -4.91 -4.28 2.95
N LEU A 35 -5.04 -4.24 1.63
CA LEU A 35 -5.89 -5.11 0.85
C LEU A 35 -5.04 -6.21 0.22
N LEU A 36 -5.42 -7.45 0.50
CA LEU A 36 -4.68 -8.65 0.15
C LEU A 36 -5.39 -9.48 -0.91
N PRO A 37 -4.64 -10.11 -1.85
CA PRO A 37 -5.16 -11.19 -2.67
C PRO A 37 -5.69 -12.34 -1.81
N GLN A 38 -6.65 -13.11 -2.33
CA GLN A 38 -7.32 -14.18 -1.58
C GLN A 38 -6.34 -15.23 -1.01
N ASN A 39 -5.25 -15.50 -1.73
CA ASN A 39 -4.23 -16.48 -1.36
C ASN A 39 -3.07 -15.89 -0.56
N ALA A 40 -3.09 -14.60 -0.22
CA ALA A 40 -1.98 -13.97 0.49
C ALA A 40 -1.89 -14.46 1.95
N PRO A 41 -0.66 -14.57 2.51
CA PRO A 41 -0.49 -14.78 3.94
C PRO A 41 -1.22 -13.71 4.75
N GLN A 42 -2.07 -14.13 5.70
CA GLN A 42 -2.89 -13.20 6.48
C GLN A 42 -2.05 -12.24 7.32
N GLU A 43 -0.82 -12.64 7.69
CA GLU A 43 0.14 -11.76 8.37
C GLU A 43 0.50 -10.50 7.57
N PHE A 44 0.32 -10.49 6.24
CA PHE A 44 0.58 -9.31 5.41
C PHE A 44 -0.41 -8.16 5.64
N VAL A 45 -1.50 -8.37 6.40
CA VAL A 45 -2.31 -7.24 6.89
C VAL A 45 -1.52 -6.34 7.84
N ASN A 46 -0.42 -6.85 8.41
CA ASN A 46 0.56 -6.05 9.13
C ASN A 46 1.54 -5.42 8.13
N ARG A 47 1.55 -4.09 8.11
CA ARG A 47 2.35 -3.26 7.22
C ARG A 47 3.86 -3.50 7.35
N SER A 48 4.35 -3.71 8.57
CA SER A 48 5.76 -4.04 8.80
C SER A 48 6.11 -5.40 8.20
N VAL A 49 5.25 -6.40 8.36
CA VAL A 49 5.49 -7.76 7.82
C VAL A 49 5.49 -7.75 6.28
N LEU A 50 4.46 -7.14 5.67
CA LEU A 50 4.36 -7.03 4.21
C LEU A 50 5.60 -6.36 3.61
N TRP A 51 5.96 -5.17 4.10
CA TRP A 51 7.02 -4.40 3.47
C TRP A 51 8.43 -4.95 3.74
N ASN A 52 8.67 -5.61 4.88
CA ASN A 52 9.92 -6.35 5.08
C ASN A 52 10.01 -7.58 4.15
N SER A 53 8.90 -8.27 3.89
CA SER A 53 8.86 -9.37 2.92
C SER A 53 9.24 -8.90 1.51
N VAL A 54 8.75 -7.71 1.10
CA VAL A 54 9.11 -7.08 -0.18
C VAL A 54 10.58 -6.64 -0.22
N GLU A 55 11.09 -6.00 0.84
CA GLU A 55 12.52 -5.62 0.93
C GLU A 55 13.43 -6.85 0.78
N LYS A 56 13.09 -7.96 1.43
CA LYS A 56 13.90 -9.19 1.43
C LYS A 56 14.09 -9.79 0.03
N ILE A 57 13.09 -9.68 -0.85
CA ILE A 57 13.15 -10.24 -2.20
C ILE A 57 13.71 -9.25 -3.25
N GLU A 58 13.74 -7.97 -2.93
CA GLU A 58 14.28 -6.92 -3.79
C GLU A 58 15.78 -6.68 -3.53
N LYS A 59 16.61 -7.56 -4.10
CA LYS A 59 18.04 -7.68 -3.77
C LYS A 59 18.96 -6.57 -4.31
N SER A 60 18.46 -5.65 -5.13
CA SER A 60 19.28 -4.58 -5.71
C SER A 60 19.04 -3.25 -5.00
N LYS A 61 20.11 -2.50 -4.73
CA LYS A 61 20.01 -1.11 -4.23
C LYS A 61 19.16 -0.19 -5.12
N ASN A 62 19.00 -0.55 -6.40
CA ASN A 62 18.20 0.18 -7.39
C ASN A 62 16.82 -0.45 -7.60
N SER A 63 16.41 -1.42 -6.78
CA SER A 63 15.10 -2.05 -6.92
C SER A 63 13.99 -1.09 -6.58
N GLN A 64 13.01 -0.99 -7.48
CA GLN A 64 11.72 -0.43 -7.13
C GLN A 64 10.97 -1.42 -6.23
N LEU A 65 10.70 -1.01 -4.99
CA LEU A 65 9.97 -1.81 -3.99
C LEU A 65 8.45 -1.73 -4.18
N ALA A 66 7.96 -0.54 -4.53
CA ALA A 66 6.54 -0.25 -4.68
C ALA A 66 6.30 0.68 -5.86
N ARG A 67 5.07 0.64 -6.38
CA ARG A 67 4.50 1.73 -7.17
C ARG A 67 3.50 2.47 -6.31
N GLU A 68 3.47 3.79 -6.44
CA GLU A 68 2.42 4.61 -5.85
C GLU A 68 1.45 5.09 -6.91
N ILE A 69 0.17 5.12 -6.55
CA ILE A 69 -0.89 5.85 -7.24
C ILE A 69 -1.51 6.79 -6.22
N GLU A 70 -1.72 8.04 -6.60
CA GLU A 70 -2.47 9.00 -5.81
C GLU A 70 -3.76 9.35 -6.55
N ILE A 71 -4.89 9.28 -5.85
CA ILE A 71 -6.21 9.59 -6.40
C ILE A 71 -6.92 10.63 -5.55
N ALA A 72 -7.46 11.66 -6.19
CA ALA A 72 -8.38 12.58 -5.55
C ALA A 72 -9.76 11.92 -5.37
N LEU A 73 -10.45 12.23 -4.29
CA LEU A 73 -11.76 11.68 -3.96
C LEU A 73 -12.83 12.78 -4.01
N PRO A 74 -14.07 12.45 -4.39
CA PRO A 74 -15.17 13.41 -4.33
C PRO A 74 -15.41 13.86 -2.88
N LYS A 75 -15.41 15.17 -2.66
CA LYS A 75 -15.62 15.77 -1.33
C LYS A 75 -17.09 15.69 -0.88
N GLU A 76 -18.00 15.46 -1.81
CA GLU A 76 -19.44 15.30 -1.61
C GLU A 76 -19.77 13.94 -0.98
N LEU A 77 -18.87 12.96 -1.11
CA LEU A 77 -19.00 11.67 -0.45
C LEU A 77 -18.59 11.76 1.01
N ASN A 78 -19.39 11.17 1.88
CA ASN A 78 -18.98 10.95 3.26
C ASN A 78 -17.79 9.97 3.32
N ARG A 79 -17.13 9.91 4.47
CA ARG A 79 -15.91 9.12 4.62
C ARG A 79 -16.10 7.63 4.32
N GLU A 80 -17.21 7.04 4.77
CA GLU A 80 -17.48 5.62 4.53
C GLU A 80 -17.57 5.31 3.03
N LYS A 81 -18.29 6.14 2.27
CA LYS A 81 -18.39 6.03 0.81
C LYS A 81 -17.05 6.24 0.12
N GLN A 82 -16.24 7.18 0.60
CA GLN A 82 -14.88 7.40 0.10
C GLN A 82 -14.00 6.15 0.30
N ILE A 83 -14.05 5.52 1.48
CA ILE A 83 -13.29 4.30 1.78
C ILE A 83 -13.76 3.15 0.88
N ASN A 84 -15.07 2.95 0.74
CA ASN A 84 -15.61 1.88 -0.09
C ASN A 84 -15.27 2.07 -1.58
N LEU A 85 -15.34 3.31 -2.09
CA LEU A 85 -14.92 3.63 -3.45
C LEU A 85 -13.46 3.25 -3.71
N VAL A 86 -12.55 3.62 -2.79
CA VAL A 86 -11.13 3.26 -2.90
C VAL A 86 -10.95 1.75 -2.84
N ARG A 87 -11.61 1.07 -1.89
CA ARG A 87 -11.51 -0.38 -1.75
C ARG A 87 -11.94 -1.13 -3.00
N GLU A 88 -13.10 -0.78 -3.56
CA GLU A 88 -13.63 -1.40 -4.78
C GLU A 88 -12.69 -1.18 -5.96
N TYR A 89 -12.24 0.06 -6.16
CA TYR A 89 -11.27 0.40 -7.20
C TYR A 89 -9.98 -0.41 -7.06
N VAL A 90 -9.40 -0.46 -5.86
CA VAL A 90 -8.14 -1.17 -5.60
C VAL A 90 -8.31 -2.68 -5.76
N LYS A 91 -9.45 -3.23 -5.28
CA LYS A 91 -9.73 -4.66 -5.39
C LYS A 91 -9.83 -5.11 -6.84
N GLU A 92 -10.66 -4.42 -7.64
CA GLU A 92 -10.91 -4.82 -9.03
C GLU A 92 -9.67 -4.64 -9.92
N ASN A 93 -8.87 -3.60 -9.70
CA ASN A 93 -7.77 -3.26 -10.61
C ASN A 93 -6.42 -3.87 -10.22
N PHE A 94 -6.16 -4.14 -8.94
CA PHE A 94 -4.83 -4.54 -8.47
C PHE A 94 -4.83 -5.81 -7.62
N VAL A 95 -5.76 -5.94 -6.68
CA VAL A 95 -5.77 -7.11 -5.78
C VAL A 95 -6.18 -8.38 -6.52
N LYS A 96 -7.16 -8.27 -7.41
CA LYS A 96 -7.65 -9.36 -8.26
C LYS A 96 -6.58 -10.00 -9.15
N VAL A 97 -5.53 -9.24 -9.46
CA VAL A 97 -4.38 -9.66 -10.29
C VAL A 97 -3.15 -9.99 -9.43
N GLY A 98 -3.36 -10.22 -8.13
CA GLY A 98 -2.36 -10.76 -7.21
C GLY A 98 -1.50 -9.72 -6.48
N MET A 99 -1.73 -8.42 -6.65
CA MET A 99 -0.96 -7.40 -5.92
C MET A 99 -1.48 -7.19 -4.50
N CYS A 100 -0.57 -6.96 -3.55
CA CYS A 100 -0.95 -6.40 -2.25
C CYS A 100 -1.01 -4.87 -2.38
N ALA A 101 -2.01 -4.25 -1.77
CA ALA A 101 -2.20 -2.80 -1.81
C ALA A 101 -2.28 -2.21 -0.39
N ASP A 102 -1.41 -1.27 -0.09
CA ASP A 102 -1.38 -0.50 1.14
C ASP A 102 -1.98 0.89 0.86
N ILE A 103 -3.19 1.12 1.38
CA ILE A 103 -3.94 2.35 1.15
C ILE A 103 -3.89 3.26 2.36
N ALA A 104 -3.75 4.56 2.12
CA ALA A 104 -3.84 5.60 3.12
C ALA A 104 -4.65 6.78 2.59
N LEU A 105 -5.83 6.99 3.17
CA LEU A 105 -6.75 8.06 2.82
C LEU A 105 -6.45 9.26 3.70
N HIS A 106 -6.10 10.37 3.06
CA HIS A 106 -5.74 11.62 3.70
C HIS A 106 -6.87 12.63 3.51
N ASN A 107 -7.14 13.38 4.57
CA ASN A 107 -8.06 14.49 4.54
C ASN A 107 -7.55 15.53 5.54
N LYS A 108 -6.65 16.39 5.06
CA LYS A 108 -6.42 17.67 5.74
C LYS A 108 -7.69 18.48 5.51
N ASN A 109 -8.18 19.22 6.51
CA ASN A 109 -9.44 19.97 6.49
C ASN A 109 -9.49 21.13 5.45
N GLU A 110 -8.75 21.00 4.35
CA GLU A 110 -8.55 21.92 3.24
C GLU A 110 -9.44 21.56 2.02
N GLY A 111 -10.29 20.54 2.14
CA GLY A 111 -11.28 20.19 1.11
C GLY A 111 -10.75 19.34 -0.05
N ASN A 112 -9.56 18.74 0.10
CA ASN A 112 -8.95 17.85 -0.90
C ASN A 112 -8.72 16.43 -0.33
N PRO A 113 -9.78 15.61 -0.14
CA PRO A 113 -9.60 14.23 0.25
C PRO A 113 -8.93 13.45 -0.88
N HIS A 114 -7.86 12.74 -0.57
CA HIS A 114 -7.11 11.93 -1.54
C HIS A 114 -6.67 10.62 -0.89
N CYS A 115 -6.36 9.62 -1.71
CA CYS A 115 -5.81 8.36 -1.25
C CYS A 115 -4.48 8.08 -1.92
N HIS A 116 -3.47 7.77 -1.11
CA HIS A 116 -2.26 7.12 -1.57
C HIS A 116 -2.48 5.60 -1.61
N ILE A 117 -2.08 4.96 -2.69
CA ILE A 117 -2.16 3.51 -2.90
C ILE A 117 -0.75 3.03 -3.23
N LEU A 118 -0.12 2.31 -2.31
CA LEU A 118 1.15 1.63 -2.55
C LEU A 118 0.88 0.20 -2.99
N LEU A 119 1.36 -0.14 -4.16
CA LEU A 119 1.23 -1.47 -4.74
C LEU A 119 2.58 -2.18 -4.72
N THR A 120 2.55 -3.46 -4.37
CA THR A 120 3.73 -4.32 -4.55
C THR A 120 4.10 -4.41 -6.03
N MET A 121 5.40 -4.39 -6.32
CA MET A 121 5.88 -4.49 -7.70
C MET A 121 5.75 -5.89 -8.29
N ARG A 122 5.49 -6.89 -7.45
CA ARG A 122 5.29 -8.29 -7.81
C ARG A 122 3.93 -8.76 -7.28
N PRO A 123 3.15 -9.52 -8.07
CA PRO A 123 2.00 -10.23 -7.55
C PRO A 123 2.45 -11.45 -6.74
N LEU A 124 1.55 -12.00 -5.94
CA LEU A 124 1.72 -13.32 -5.32
C LEU A 124 1.30 -14.42 -6.30
N ASN A 125 2.11 -15.47 -6.40
CA ASN A 125 1.76 -16.71 -7.08
C ASN A 125 0.80 -17.55 -6.22
N GLU A 126 0.17 -18.57 -6.79
CA GLU A 126 -0.75 -19.47 -6.06
C GLU A 126 -0.12 -20.10 -4.80
N ASP A 127 1.18 -20.42 -4.87
CA ASP A 127 1.97 -20.97 -3.76
C ASP A 127 2.42 -19.93 -2.71
N THR A 128 1.89 -18.71 -2.78
CA THR A 128 2.18 -17.56 -1.90
C THR A 128 3.58 -16.95 -2.06
N THR A 129 4.37 -17.40 -3.03
CA THR A 129 5.68 -16.78 -3.33
C THR A 129 5.53 -15.51 -4.18
N TRP A 130 6.51 -14.61 -4.09
CA TRP A 130 6.55 -13.41 -4.92
C TRP A 130 6.87 -13.76 -6.38
N GLY A 131 5.97 -13.39 -7.30
CA GLY A 131 6.11 -13.61 -8.73
C GLY A 131 7.11 -12.69 -9.43
N ALA A 132 7.08 -12.70 -10.77
CA ALA A 132 7.86 -11.78 -11.57
C ALA A 132 7.34 -10.33 -11.42
N LYS A 133 8.23 -9.34 -11.61
CA LYS A 133 7.82 -7.93 -11.54
C LYS A 133 6.80 -7.62 -12.63
N SER A 134 5.71 -6.96 -12.25
CA SER A 134 4.74 -6.44 -13.19
C SER A 134 5.35 -5.27 -13.97
N LYS A 135 5.37 -5.36 -15.31
CA LYS A 135 5.88 -4.30 -16.19
C LYS A 135 4.92 -3.10 -16.21
N LYS A 136 5.43 -1.90 -16.48
CA LYS A 136 4.58 -0.73 -16.80
C LYS A 136 3.71 -1.06 -18.01
N GLY A 137 2.38 -0.91 -17.88
CA GLY A 137 1.41 -1.04 -18.98
C GLY A 137 0.29 -2.08 -18.81
N ILE A 138 0.23 -2.82 -17.69
CA ILE A 138 -0.74 -3.93 -17.54
C ILE A 138 -2.03 -3.50 -16.80
N TYR A 139 -2.05 -2.33 -16.17
CA TYR A 139 -3.19 -1.86 -15.36
C TYR A 139 -3.56 -0.44 -15.78
N PRO A 140 -4.86 -0.09 -15.73
CA PRO A 140 -5.41 1.15 -16.28
C PRO A 140 -4.79 2.42 -15.70
#